data_AF-A0ABD2FJB2-F1
#
_entry.id   AF-A0ABD2FJB2-F1
#
_cell.length_a   1.000
_cell.length_b   1.000
_cell.length_c   1.000
_cell.angle_alpha   90.00
_cell.angle_beta   90.00
_cell.angle_gamma   90.00
#
_symmetry.space_group_name_H-M   'P 1'
#
loop_
_entity.id
_entity.type
_entity.pdbx_description
1 polymer ?
#
loop_
_entity_poly.entity_id
_entity_poly.type
_entity_poly.pdbx_seq_one_letter_code
_entity_poly.pdbx_strand_id
1 'polypeptide(L)'
;MSASVTRCPGCGSSNIVDDDLYCQAQRVCVDCGSVVSEGVLTDEWTGDTEISYSRTTAVARKPCLNLIKGLQRVKAICRILRVNNEIENHSQTYYTQAYQHEAFIRVSLQKKEVLAGCCVLVSCRLLNWPITMGTISCLLDADPVVVGAVYQEMIKILNIKAPVFIINDVMEAHSQEYKISSLHVPEELAENSRDLTKRAVALVELAADTWIVTGRHPTPIMMASIYLSWQSLKPNKHRLKLTLDKFCQMAKVNKLKPAMKRIAEMKEVLCKLGREIPWVREAVTPDNVMRQVEDILNHRFALLRRALRTHEETLQAESEASGEDSLPEEAASSQVSEHGEQNSNAPTAEECELNAESAQRPRDGDDNPHTEPEGNTGGGESQAPAPNWGKRVLFAPPCVVHPKRRRVERPECKDVTGDEEISDSEIDSYIRTPREAREFALTQKLLSESEKT
;
A
#
# COMPACT_ATOMS: atom_id res chain seq x y z
N MET A 1 -16.55 -3.95 -57.91
CA MET A 1 -17.96 -4.14 -58.33
C MET A 1 -18.02 -4.25 -59.85
N SER A 2 -17.90 -5.46 -60.37
CA SER A 2 -18.04 -5.79 -61.80
C SER A 2 -19.52 -5.98 -62.16
N ALA A 3 -19.97 -5.39 -63.27
CA ALA A 3 -21.37 -5.43 -63.70
C ALA A 3 -21.81 -6.86 -64.03
N SER A 4 -22.90 -7.32 -63.42
CA SER A 4 -23.48 -8.64 -63.67
C SER A 4 -24.10 -8.70 -65.07
N VAL A 5 -23.44 -9.40 -66.00
CA VAL A 5 -23.97 -9.66 -67.34
C VAL A 5 -25.14 -10.64 -67.25
N THR A 6 -26.33 -10.25 -67.73
CA THR A 6 -27.59 -11.00 -67.61
C THR A 6 -27.96 -11.82 -68.86
N ARG A 7 -27.13 -11.79 -69.91
CA ARG A 7 -27.35 -12.54 -71.16
C ARG A 7 -26.05 -13.14 -71.69
N CYS A 8 -26.13 -14.34 -72.25
CA CYS A 8 -24.99 -15.05 -72.79
C CYS A 8 -24.43 -14.29 -74.02
N PRO A 9 -23.13 -13.98 -74.07
CA PRO A 9 -22.53 -13.27 -75.19
C PRO A 9 -22.47 -14.12 -76.48
N GLY A 10 -22.49 -15.45 -76.36
CA GLY A 10 -22.43 -16.36 -77.52
C GLY A 10 -23.78 -16.51 -78.24
N CYS A 11 -24.85 -16.81 -77.51
CA CYS A 11 -26.17 -17.11 -78.10
C CYS A 11 -27.28 -16.10 -77.74
N GLY A 12 -27.01 -15.11 -76.88
CA GLY A 12 -27.99 -14.12 -76.44
C GLY A 12 -29.03 -14.61 -75.44
N SER A 13 -28.98 -15.89 -75.03
CA SER A 13 -29.91 -16.47 -74.06
C SER A 13 -29.75 -15.86 -72.67
N SER A 14 -30.86 -15.72 -71.95
CA SER A 14 -30.89 -15.36 -70.53
C SER A 14 -30.80 -16.56 -69.59
N ASN A 15 -30.72 -17.78 -70.11
CA ASN A 15 -30.68 -19.01 -69.33
C ASN A 15 -29.23 -19.32 -68.87
N ILE A 16 -28.78 -18.59 -67.85
CA ILE A 16 -27.44 -18.69 -67.25
C ILE A 16 -27.59 -19.24 -65.84
N VAL A 17 -26.85 -20.30 -65.53
CA VAL A 17 -26.92 -21.01 -64.26
C VAL A 17 -25.53 -21.05 -63.63
N ASP A 18 -25.49 -21.04 -62.30
CA ASP A 18 -24.26 -21.14 -61.53
C ASP A 18 -23.93 -22.63 -61.35
N ASP A 19 -22.74 -23.03 -61.80
CA ASP A 19 -22.18 -24.37 -61.71
C ASP A 19 -21.01 -24.37 -60.73
N ASP A 20 -21.19 -25.06 -59.61
CA ASP A 20 -20.21 -25.18 -58.51
C ASP A 20 -19.44 -26.50 -58.54
N LEU A 21 -19.49 -27.24 -59.65
CA LEU A 21 -18.74 -28.48 -59.80
C LEU A 21 -17.23 -28.19 -59.91
N TYR A 22 -16.42 -28.88 -59.09
CA TYR A 22 -14.95 -28.78 -59.05
C TYR A 22 -14.34 -27.54 -58.36
N CYS A 23 -14.92 -27.13 -57.23
CA CYS A 23 -14.33 -26.17 -56.27
C CYS A 23 -14.13 -24.74 -56.77
N GLN A 24 -14.62 -24.40 -57.97
CA GLN A 24 -14.60 -23.04 -58.52
C GLN A 24 -15.99 -22.72 -59.05
N ALA A 25 -16.62 -21.69 -58.49
CA ALA A 25 -17.94 -21.26 -58.94
C ALA A 25 -17.84 -20.62 -60.33
N GLN A 26 -18.55 -21.17 -61.30
CA GLN A 26 -18.60 -20.70 -62.69
C GLN A 26 -20.05 -20.40 -63.08
N ARG A 27 -20.28 -19.39 -63.93
CA ARG A 27 -21.59 -19.13 -64.52
C ARG A 27 -21.60 -19.61 -65.96
N VAL A 28 -22.47 -20.54 -66.29
CA VAL A 28 -22.51 -21.19 -67.60
C VAL A 28 -23.89 -21.04 -68.23
N CYS A 29 -23.95 -20.78 -69.53
CA CYS A 29 -25.21 -20.76 -70.27
C CYS A 29 -25.63 -22.20 -70.60
N VAL A 30 -26.84 -22.58 -70.20
CA VAL A 30 -27.35 -23.95 -70.41
C VAL A 30 -27.64 -24.25 -71.87
N ASP A 31 -28.05 -23.23 -72.63
CA ASP A 31 -28.53 -23.44 -74.00
C ASP A 31 -27.39 -23.61 -75.02
N CYS A 32 -26.18 -23.12 -74.73
CA CYS A 32 -25.04 -23.21 -75.64
C CYS A 32 -23.73 -23.69 -74.97
N GLY A 33 -23.74 -23.93 -73.66
CA GLY A 33 -22.56 -24.37 -72.89
C GLY A 33 -21.47 -23.32 -72.71
N SER A 34 -21.70 -22.06 -73.11
CA SER A 34 -20.69 -21.00 -72.99
C SER A 34 -20.55 -20.53 -71.55
N VAL A 35 -19.31 -20.49 -71.04
CA VAL A 35 -18.98 -19.91 -69.73
C VAL A 35 -19.10 -18.38 -69.84
N VAL A 36 -20.04 -17.81 -69.10
CA VAL A 36 -20.33 -16.36 -69.08
C VAL A 36 -19.40 -15.63 -68.14
N SER A 37 -19.06 -16.25 -67.02
CA SER A 37 -18.04 -15.75 -66.10
C SER A 37 -17.46 -16.91 -65.32
N GLU A 38 -16.14 -17.03 -65.31
CA GLU A 38 -15.41 -17.90 -64.40
C GLU A 38 -15.04 -17.09 -63.15
N GLY A 39 -15.05 -17.72 -61.97
CA GLY A 39 -14.52 -17.10 -60.76
C GLY A 39 -13.07 -16.66 -61.00
N VAL A 40 -12.86 -15.35 -61.14
CA VAL A 40 -11.53 -14.74 -61.19
C VAL A 40 -10.81 -15.16 -59.92
N LEU A 41 -9.57 -15.64 -60.01
CA LEU A 41 -8.69 -15.74 -58.85
C LEU A 41 -8.63 -14.33 -58.25
N THR A 42 -9.40 -14.11 -57.18
CA THR A 42 -9.49 -12.80 -56.56
C THR A 42 -8.15 -12.53 -55.91
N ASP A 43 -7.36 -11.69 -56.56
CA ASP A 43 -6.34 -10.88 -55.89
C ASP A 43 -7.03 -9.74 -55.12
N GLU A 44 -8.16 -10.04 -54.46
CA GLU A 44 -8.75 -9.14 -53.46
C GLU A 44 -7.90 -9.23 -52.21
N TRP A 45 -6.76 -8.55 -52.34
CA TRP A 45 -5.84 -8.10 -51.32
C TRP A 45 -6.61 -7.39 -50.21
N THR A 46 -7.08 -8.17 -49.24
CA THR A 46 -7.59 -7.66 -47.98
C THR A 46 -6.48 -7.77 -46.94
N GLY A 47 -5.63 -6.74 -46.91
CA GLY A 47 -4.72 -6.50 -45.80
C GLY A 47 -3.27 -6.85 -46.07
N ASP A 48 -2.45 -5.82 -45.88
CA ASP A 48 -0.99 -5.72 -45.95
C ASP A 48 -0.23 -6.69 -45.01
N THR A 49 -0.35 -8.01 -45.22
CA THR A 49 0.47 -8.98 -44.50
C THR A 49 1.29 -9.79 -45.47
N GLU A 50 2.56 -9.42 -45.59
CA GLU A 50 3.63 -10.25 -46.15
C GLU A 50 3.56 -11.67 -45.53
N ILE A 51 3.04 -12.64 -46.29
CA ILE A 51 3.00 -14.05 -45.89
C ILE A 51 4.40 -14.64 -46.12
N SER A 52 5.31 -14.34 -45.18
CA SER A 52 6.62 -14.98 -45.15
C SER A 52 6.47 -16.47 -44.83
N TYR A 53 7.11 -17.34 -45.63
CA TYR A 53 7.18 -18.81 -45.39
C TYR A 53 7.70 -19.14 -43.97
N SER A 54 8.49 -18.25 -43.38
CA SER A 54 8.98 -18.35 -42.00
C SER A 54 7.87 -18.20 -40.94
N ARG A 55 6.79 -17.45 -41.22
CA ARG A 55 5.64 -17.28 -40.31
C ARG A 55 4.66 -18.45 -40.41
N THR A 56 4.48 -19.03 -41.59
CA THR A 56 3.57 -20.17 -41.81
C THR A 56 4.16 -21.52 -41.39
N THR A 57 5.49 -21.65 -41.41
CA THR A 57 6.20 -22.84 -40.89
C THR A 57 6.74 -22.67 -39.47
N ALA A 58 6.51 -21.51 -38.83
CA ALA A 58 6.83 -21.30 -37.42
C ALA A 58 6.03 -22.28 -36.57
N VAL A 59 6.65 -23.40 -36.19
CA VAL A 59 6.12 -24.32 -35.19
C VAL A 59 5.80 -23.48 -33.96
N ALA A 60 4.51 -23.34 -33.62
CA ALA A 60 4.09 -22.64 -32.43
C ALA A 60 4.91 -23.19 -31.25
N ARG A 61 5.74 -22.32 -30.66
CA ARG A 61 6.68 -22.75 -29.61
C ARG A 61 5.87 -23.45 -28.52
N LYS A 62 6.12 -24.75 -28.33
CA LYS A 62 5.50 -25.50 -27.23
C LYS A 62 5.86 -24.77 -25.93
N PRO A 63 4.88 -24.36 -25.11
CA PRO A 63 5.18 -23.67 -23.86
C PRO A 63 6.02 -24.59 -22.97
N CYS A 64 7.00 -24.01 -22.27
CA CYS A 64 7.86 -24.80 -21.40
C CYS A 64 7.03 -25.44 -20.27
N LEU A 65 7.46 -26.61 -19.77
CA LEU A 65 6.72 -27.36 -18.76
C LEU A 65 6.45 -26.53 -17.49
N ASN A 66 7.40 -25.71 -17.08
CA ASN A 66 7.28 -24.84 -15.91
C ASN A 66 6.26 -23.69 -16.12
N LEU A 67 6.12 -23.19 -17.35
CA LEU A 67 5.07 -22.22 -17.70
C LEU A 67 3.69 -22.88 -17.63
N ILE A 68 3.56 -24.11 -18.14
CA ILE A 68 2.29 -24.87 -18.06
C ILE A 68 1.91 -25.12 -16.58
N LYS A 69 2.85 -25.60 -15.76
CA LYS A 69 2.64 -25.82 -14.32
C LYS A 69 2.29 -24.51 -13.59
N GLY A 70 2.97 -23.41 -13.93
CA GLY A 70 2.69 -22.09 -13.38
C GLY A 70 1.27 -21.61 -13.70
N LEU A 71 0.84 -21.73 -14.95
CA LEU A 71 -0.52 -21.39 -15.37
C LEU A 71 -1.57 -22.29 -14.69
N GLN A 72 -1.29 -23.58 -14.54
CA GLN A 72 -2.15 -24.48 -13.77
C GLN A 72 -2.25 -24.05 -12.30
N ARG A 73 -1.15 -23.56 -11.71
CA ARG A 73 -1.13 -23.05 -10.34
C ARG A 73 -1.93 -21.75 -10.21
N VAL A 74 -1.83 -20.81 -11.16
CA VAL A 74 -2.68 -19.61 -11.22
C VAL A 74 -4.16 -20.02 -11.22
N LYS A 75 -4.56 -20.93 -12.11
CA LYS A 75 -5.94 -21.45 -12.17
C LYS A 75 -6.38 -22.10 -10.85
N ALA A 76 -5.52 -22.88 -10.22
CA ALA A 76 -5.82 -23.50 -8.93
C ALA A 76 -6.07 -22.45 -7.84
N ILE A 77 -5.24 -21.41 -7.76
CA ILE A 77 -5.40 -20.32 -6.78
C ILE A 77 -6.71 -19.55 -7.04
N CYS A 78 -7.00 -19.20 -8.29
CA CYS A 78 -8.25 -18.55 -8.68
C CYS A 78 -9.49 -19.36 -8.28
N ARG A 79 -9.45 -20.69 -8.47
CA ARG A 79 -10.55 -21.60 -8.09
C ARG A 79 -10.70 -21.73 -6.59
N ILE A 80 -9.61 -21.78 -5.82
CA ILE A 80 -9.64 -21.81 -4.35
C ILE A 80 -10.28 -20.53 -3.80
N LEU A 81 -9.91 -19.38 -4.37
CA LEU A 81 -10.43 -18.07 -3.99
C LEU A 81 -11.83 -17.76 -4.55
N ARG A 82 -12.33 -18.59 -5.49
CA ARG A 82 -13.61 -18.41 -6.20
C ARG A 82 -13.75 -17.03 -6.86
N VAL A 83 -12.67 -16.57 -7.51
CA VAL A 83 -12.66 -15.28 -8.21
C VAL A 83 -13.40 -15.36 -9.55
N ASN A 84 -13.80 -14.19 -10.08
CA ASN A 84 -14.42 -14.07 -11.40
C ASN A 84 -13.46 -14.55 -12.51
N ASN A 85 -14.01 -15.06 -13.61
CA ASN A 85 -13.27 -15.51 -14.80
C ASN A 85 -12.42 -14.38 -15.41
N GLU A 86 -12.87 -13.13 -15.32
CA GLU A 86 -12.10 -11.96 -15.75
C GLU A 86 -10.77 -11.84 -14.98
N ILE A 87 -10.80 -12.03 -13.66
CA ILE A 87 -9.59 -12.01 -12.81
C ILE A 87 -8.67 -13.16 -13.20
N GLU A 88 -9.23 -14.36 -13.43
CA GLU A 88 -8.47 -15.53 -13.85
C GLU A 88 -7.75 -15.30 -15.20
N ASN A 89 -8.43 -14.69 -16.18
CA ASN A 89 -7.84 -14.36 -17.47
C ASN A 89 -6.74 -13.31 -17.37
N HIS A 90 -6.95 -12.22 -16.62
CA HIS A 90 -5.92 -11.20 -16.38
C HIS A 90 -4.70 -11.79 -15.68
N SER A 91 -4.91 -12.67 -14.70
CA SER A 91 -3.84 -13.31 -13.94
C SER A 91 -2.96 -14.20 -14.85
N GLN A 92 -3.58 -14.94 -15.77
CA GLN A 92 -2.86 -15.77 -16.74
C GLN A 92 -2.06 -14.94 -17.73
N THR A 93 -2.62 -13.83 -18.21
CA THR A 93 -1.93 -12.90 -19.12
C THR A 93 -0.72 -12.29 -18.44
N TYR A 94 -0.87 -11.75 -17.23
CA TYR A 94 0.25 -11.17 -16.48
C TYR A 94 1.30 -12.21 -16.12
N TYR A 95 0.91 -13.43 -15.76
CA TYR A 95 1.86 -14.49 -15.50
C TYR A 95 2.68 -14.84 -16.75
N THR A 96 2.03 -14.93 -17.91
CA THR A 96 2.71 -15.22 -19.18
C THR A 96 3.67 -14.10 -19.57
N GLN A 97 3.26 -12.84 -19.42
CA GLN A 97 4.10 -11.68 -19.68
C GLN A 97 5.30 -11.62 -18.72
N ALA A 98 5.08 -11.79 -17.41
CA ALA A 98 6.13 -11.79 -16.41
C ALA A 98 7.13 -12.94 -16.64
N TYR A 99 6.64 -14.14 -16.97
CA TYR A 99 7.48 -15.31 -17.19
C TYR A 99 8.41 -15.17 -18.41
N GLN A 100 8.05 -14.35 -19.40
CA GLN A 100 8.88 -14.04 -20.56
C GLN A 100 10.00 -13.04 -20.27
N HIS A 101 9.94 -12.34 -19.13
CA HIS A 101 10.95 -11.34 -18.78
C HIS A 101 12.21 -11.99 -18.19
N GLU A 102 13.39 -11.45 -18.53
CA GLU A 102 14.69 -12.01 -18.13
C GLU A 102 14.82 -12.22 -16.61
N ALA A 103 14.26 -11.29 -15.84
CA ALA A 103 14.24 -11.34 -14.38
C ALA A 103 13.55 -12.58 -13.80
N PHE A 104 12.57 -13.17 -14.48
CA PHE A 104 11.81 -14.33 -13.99
C PHE A 104 12.07 -15.62 -14.76
N ILE A 105 12.76 -15.56 -15.90
CA ILE A 105 13.15 -16.77 -16.65
C ILE A 105 14.11 -17.62 -15.83
N ARG A 106 15.16 -16.99 -15.27
CA ARG A 106 16.30 -17.65 -14.61
C ARG A 106 16.21 -17.65 -13.08
N VAL A 107 15.02 -17.85 -12.52
CA VAL A 107 14.82 -17.90 -11.06
C VAL A 107 14.42 -19.29 -10.57
N SER A 108 14.59 -19.51 -9.27
CA SER A 108 14.16 -20.72 -8.54
C SER A 108 12.69 -21.04 -8.78
N LEU A 109 12.33 -22.31 -8.70
CA LEU A 109 10.94 -22.77 -8.82
C LEU A 109 10.00 -22.10 -7.79
N GLN A 110 10.43 -21.96 -6.54
CA GLN A 110 9.65 -21.30 -5.48
C GLN A 110 9.27 -19.86 -5.86
N LYS A 111 10.22 -19.07 -6.40
CA LYS A 111 9.91 -17.72 -6.91
C LYS A 111 8.90 -17.73 -8.05
N LYS A 112 8.90 -18.75 -8.92
CA LYS A 112 7.92 -18.90 -10.01
C LYS A 112 6.52 -19.24 -9.48
N GLU A 113 6.44 -20.05 -8.43
CA GLU A 113 5.17 -20.34 -7.75
C GLU A 113 4.62 -19.10 -7.01
N VAL A 114 5.51 -18.33 -6.37
CA VAL A 114 5.16 -17.06 -5.73
C VAL A 114 4.70 -16.03 -6.77
N LEU A 115 5.34 -15.97 -7.93
CA LEU A 115 4.93 -15.12 -9.05
C LEU A 115 3.48 -15.41 -9.46
N ALA A 116 3.08 -16.68 -9.52
CA ALA A 116 1.69 -17.05 -9.84
C ALA A 116 0.69 -16.41 -8.86
N GLY A 117 0.95 -16.45 -7.55
CA GLY A 117 0.08 -15.79 -6.56
C GLY A 117 0.17 -14.27 -6.62
N CYS A 118 1.33 -13.69 -6.95
CA CYS A 118 1.48 -12.25 -7.15
C CYS A 118 0.66 -11.74 -8.34
N CYS A 119 0.61 -12.48 -9.45
CA CYS A 119 -0.23 -12.14 -10.60
C CYS A 119 -1.71 -12.12 -10.21
N VAL A 120 -2.18 -13.14 -9.45
CA VAL A 120 -3.55 -13.18 -8.94
C VAL A 120 -3.82 -11.99 -8.01
N LEU A 121 -2.89 -11.67 -7.11
CA LEU A 121 -3.01 -10.54 -6.19
C LEU A 121 -3.16 -9.20 -6.92
N VAL A 122 -2.35 -8.95 -7.96
CA VAL A 122 -2.45 -7.71 -8.76
C VAL A 122 -3.77 -7.66 -9.50
N SER A 123 -4.19 -8.75 -10.16
CA SER A 123 -5.47 -8.79 -10.87
C SER A 123 -6.65 -8.59 -9.92
N CYS A 124 -6.62 -9.17 -8.73
CA CYS A 124 -7.61 -8.90 -7.69
C CYS A 124 -7.65 -7.42 -7.31
N ARG A 125 -6.50 -6.78 -7.09
CA ARG A 125 -6.45 -5.35 -6.72
C ARG A 125 -6.96 -4.43 -7.83
N LEU A 126 -6.63 -4.71 -9.09
CA LEU A 126 -7.11 -3.92 -10.23
C LEU A 126 -8.64 -3.98 -10.38
N LEU A 127 -9.25 -5.10 -10.00
CA LEU A 127 -10.69 -5.34 -10.10
C LEU A 127 -11.41 -5.18 -8.75
N ASN A 128 -10.79 -4.50 -7.78
CA ASN A 128 -11.33 -4.22 -6.44
C ASN A 128 -11.83 -5.47 -5.68
N TRP A 129 -11.18 -6.62 -5.91
CA TRP A 129 -11.46 -7.83 -5.15
C TRP A 129 -10.66 -7.83 -3.83
N PRO A 130 -11.33 -7.92 -2.67
CA PRO A 130 -10.69 -7.69 -1.38
C PRO A 130 -9.83 -8.88 -0.96
N ILE A 131 -8.52 -8.78 -1.20
CA ILE A 131 -7.55 -9.81 -0.80
C ILE A 131 -6.29 -9.21 -0.18
N THR A 132 -5.79 -9.88 0.86
CA THR A 132 -4.55 -9.48 1.54
C THR A 132 -3.37 -10.29 1.03
N MET A 133 -2.16 -9.72 1.14
CA MET A 133 -0.93 -10.45 0.82
C MET A 133 -0.73 -11.65 1.76
N GLY A 134 -1.20 -11.54 3.01
CA GLY A 134 -1.17 -12.64 3.97
C GLY A 134 -1.97 -13.84 3.49
N THR A 135 -3.16 -13.63 2.91
CA THR A 135 -3.98 -14.71 2.35
C THR A 135 -3.24 -15.46 1.24
N ILE A 136 -2.59 -14.73 0.32
CA ILE A 136 -1.81 -15.32 -0.77
C ILE A 136 -0.58 -16.07 -0.24
N SER A 137 0.12 -15.50 0.74
CA SER A 137 1.24 -16.14 1.43
C SER A 137 0.82 -17.46 2.09
N CYS A 138 -0.33 -17.49 2.77
CA CYS A 138 -0.88 -18.72 3.35
C CYS A 138 -1.27 -19.77 2.28
N LEU A 139 -1.84 -19.35 1.15
CA LEU A 139 -2.22 -20.27 0.06
C LEU A 139 -1.03 -20.88 -0.66
N LEU A 140 0.09 -20.15 -0.71
CA LEU A 140 1.33 -20.55 -1.34
C LEU A 140 2.31 -21.25 -0.39
N ASP A 141 2.03 -21.25 0.92
CA ASP A 141 2.97 -21.68 1.96
C ASP A 141 4.35 -21.01 1.81
N ALA A 142 4.35 -19.69 1.59
CA ALA A 142 5.54 -18.90 1.30
C ALA A 142 5.68 -17.74 2.28
N ASP A 143 6.93 -17.39 2.64
CA ASP A 143 7.23 -16.27 3.53
C ASP A 143 6.70 -14.93 2.95
N PRO A 144 5.90 -14.16 3.71
CA PRO A 144 5.41 -12.84 3.29
C PRO A 144 6.49 -11.89 2.77
N VAL A 145 7.72 -11.99 3.28
CA VAL A 145 8.85 -11.14 2.81
C VAL A 145 9.20 -11.46 1.36
N VAL A 146 9.25 -12.75 1.01
CA VAL A 146 9.54 -13.21 -0.35
C VAL A 146 8.39 -12.84 -1.29
N VAL A 147 7.14 -13.02 -0.86
CA VAL A 147 5.96 -12.62 -1.65
C VAL A 147 5.98 -11.11 -1.92
N GLY A 148 6.28 -10.30 -0.90
CA GLY A 148 6.41 -8.85 -1.05
C GLY A 148 7.50 -8.44 -2.04
N ALA A 149 8.68 -9.06 -1.96
CA ALA A 149 9.79 -8.78 -2.87
C ALA A 149 9.45 -9.09 -4.33
N VAL A 150 8.90 -10.29 -4.59
CA VAL A 150 8.50 -10.71 -5.95
C VAL A 150 7.36 -9.84 -6.49
N TYR A 151 6.41 -9.44 -5.64
CA TYR A 151 5.32 -8.55 -6.01
C TYR A 151 5.83 -7.18 -6.47
N GLN A 152 6.77 -6.57 -5.74
CA GLN A 152 7.36 -5.29 -6.10
C GLN A 152 8.18 -5.37 -7.39
N GLU A 153 8.98 -6.43 -7.54
CA GLU A 153 9.76 -6.69 -8.75
C GLU A 153 8.84 -6.84 -9.98
N MET A 154 7.76 -7.62 -9.85
CA MET A 154 6.78 -7.83 -10.91
C MET A 154 6.07 -6.52 -11.32
N ILE A 155 5.64 -5.71 -10.35
CA ILE A 155 5.01 -4.41 -10.63
C ILE A 155 5.94 -3.49 -11.41
N LYS A 156 7.22 -3.43 -11.01
CA LYS A 156 8.23 -2.60 -11.64
C LYS A 156 8.48 -3.05 -13.09
N ILE A 157 8.55 -4.36 -13.33
CA ILE A 157 8.79 -4.93 -14.65
C ILE A 157 7.61 -4.73 -15.59
N LEU A 158 6.40 -5.03 -15.12
CA LEU A 158 5.19 -4.92 -15.94
C LEU A 158 4.64 -3.48 -16.02
N ASN A 159 5.29 -2.53 -15.34
CA ASN A 159 4.88 -1.13 -15.24
C ASN A 159 3.40 -0.95 -14.87
N ILE A 160 2.93 -1.76 -13.91
CA ILE A 160 1.52 -1.75 -13.50
C ILE A 160 1.33 -0.70 -12.41
N LYS A 161 0.45 0.27 -12.64
CA LYS A 161 -0.03 1.18 -11.60
C LYS A 161 -1.07 0.45 -10.74
N ALA A 162 -0.60 -0.33 -9.76
CA ALA A 162 -1.50 -1.07 -8.88
C ALA A 162 -2.23 -0.10 -7.91
N PRO A 163 -3.55 -0.25 -7.73
CA PRO A 163 -4.31 0.52 -6.75
C PRO A 163 -3.77 0.33 -5.33
N VAL A 164 -3.86 1.38 -4.53
CA VAL A 164 -3.51 1.34 -3.11
C VAL A 164 -4.49 0.41 -2.38
N PHE A 165 -3.98 -0.39 -1.45
CA PHE A 165 -4.81 -1.26 -0.62
C PHE A 165 -5.73 -0.43 0.28
N ILE A 166 -7.04 -0.63 0.16
CA ILE A 166 -8.06 0.02 0.99
C ILE A 166 -8.57 -0.98 2.03
N ILE A 167 -8.52 -0.60 3.31
CA ILE A 167 -8.94 -1.47 4.42
C ILE A 167 -10.45 -1.75 4.38
N ASN A 168 -11.24 -0.78 3.93
CA ASN A 168 -12.70 -0.84 3.91
C ASN A 168 -13.23 -2.04 3.11
N ASP A 169 -12.63 -2.32 1.95
CA ASP A 169 -13.06 -3.40 1.06
C ASP A 169 -12.88 -4.79 1.70
N VAL A 170 -11.86 -4.93 2.54
CA VAL A 170 -11.54 -6.19 3.25
C VAL A 170 -12.29 -6.31 4.57
N MET A 171 -12.79 -5.20 5.13
CA MET A 171 -13.39 -5.18 6.46
C MET A 171 -14.60 -6.10 6.57
N GLU A 172 -15.46 -6.15 5.55
CA GLU A 172 -16.64 -7.02 5.54
C GLU A 172 -16.24 -8.49 5.61
N ALA A 173 -15.36 -8.94 4.71
CA ALA A 173 -14.86 -10.31 4.71
C ALA A 173 -14.15 -10.67 6.02
N HIS A 174 -13.31 -9.77 6.54
CA HIS A 174 -12.62 -9.97 7.81
C HIS A 174 -13.60 -10.00 9.00
N SER A 175 -14.69 -9.24 8.99
CA SER A 175 -15.71 -9.27 10.06
C SER A 175 -16.48 -10.59 10.12
N GLN A 176 -16.70 -11.24 8.97
CA GLN A 176 -17.38 -12.54 8.89
C GLN A 176 -16.55 -13.70 9.47
N GLU A 177 -15.22 -13.54 9.58
CA GLU A 177 -14.35 -14.52 10.23
C GLU A 177 -14.65 -14.66 11.73
N TYR A 178 -15.18 -13.61 12.36
CA TYR A 178 -15.45 -13.57 13.79
C TYR A 178 -16.79 -14.25 14.09
N LYS A 179 -16.75 -15.36 14.83
CA LYS A 179 -17.93 -16.15 15.20
C LYS A 179 -18.67 -15.53 16.39
N ILE A 180 -19.21 -14.31 16.21
CA ILE A 180 -19.88 -13.52 17.27
C ILE A 180 -21.40 -13.45 17.07
N SER A 181 -21.95 -14.14 16.07
CA SER A 181 -23.41 -14.23 15.88
C SER A 181 -24.08 -14.97 17.05
N SER A 182 -25.40 -14.78 17.21
CA SER A 182 -26.23 -15.43 18.24
C SER A 182 -26.17 -16.96 18.26
N LEU A 183 -25.76 -17.58 17.15
CA LEU A 183 -25.55 -19.02 17.03
C LEU A 183 -24.32 -19.54 17.82
N HIS A 184 -23.33 -18.68 18.08
CA HIS A 184 -22.02 -19.08 18.59
C HIS A 184 -21.75 -18.59 20.02
N VAL A 185 -22.44 -17.54 20.44
CA VAL A 185 -22.13 -16.76 21.65
C VAL A 185 -23.45 -16.37 22.34
N PRO A 186 -23.49 -16.24 23.69
CA PRO A 186 -24.68 -15.77 24.40
C PRO A 186 -25.21 -14.44 23.85
N GLU A 187 -26.54 -14.26 23.89
CA GLU A 187 -27.24 -13.12 23.28
C GLU A 187 -26.70 -11.75 23.76
N GLU A 188 -26.29 -11.65 25.03
CA GLU A 188 -25.70 -10.44 25.60
C GLU A 188 -24.38 -10.02 24.96
N LEU A 189 -23.65 -10.96 24.37
CA LEU A 189 -22.35 -10.76 23.72
C LEU A 189 -22.44 -10.91 22.20
N ALA A 190 -23.59 -11.39 21.70
CA ALA A 190 -23.83 -11.59 20.29
C ALA A 190 -24.08 -10.27 19.56
N GLU A 191 -23.62 -10.18 18.30
CA GLU A 191 -23.93 -9.06 17.41
C GLU A 191 -24.17 -9.46 15.95
N ASN A 192 -24.87 -8.57 15.24
CA ASN A 192 -25.06 -8.66 13.81
C ASN A 192 -23.76 -8.27 13.08
N SER A 193 -23.34 -9.08 12.11
CA SER A 193 -22.16 -8.81 11.29
C SER A 193 -22.26 -7.45 10.59
N ARG A 194 -23.42 -7.08 10.06
CA ARG A 194 -23.60 -5.84 9.28
C ARG A 194 -23.37 -4.59 10.12
N ASP A 195 -23.92 -4.54 11.34
CA ASP A 195 -23.79 -3.38 12.22
C ASP A 195 -22.37 -3.29 12.79
N LEU A 196 -21.76 -4.45 13.05
CA LEU A 196 -20.35 -4.55 13.42
C LEU A 196 -19.44 -4.00 12.32
N THR A 197 -19.64 -4.41 11.06
CA THR A 197 -18.86 -3.92 9.92
C THR A 197 -19.02 -2.42 9.72
N LYS A 198 -20.27 -1.90 9.74
CA LYS A 198 -20.54 -0.46 9.59
C LYS A 198 -19.76 0.37 10.61
N ARG A 199 -19.83 -0.02 11.88
CA ARG A 199 -19.13 0.70 12.95
C ARG A 199 -17.62 0.53 12.86
N ALA A 200 -17.13 -0.65 12.46
CA ALA A 200 -15.71 -0.90 12.28
C ALA A 200 -15.12 -0.08 11.14
N VAL A 201 -15.83 0.06 10.02
CA VAL A 201 -15.44 0.94 8.90
C VAL A 201 -15.34 2.38 9.38
N ALA A 202 -16.35 2.90 10.08
CA ALA A 202 -16.33 4.26 10.60
C ALA A 202 -15.16 4.52 11.57
N LEU A 203 -14.81 3.54 12.42
CA LEU A 203 -13.62 3.61 13.28
C LEU A 203 -12.30 3.54 12.50
N VAL A 204 -12.23 2.76 11.42
CA VAL A 204 -11.03 2.71 10.56
C VAL A 204 -10.84 4.03 9.84
N GLU A 205 -11.91 4.64 9.33
CA GLU A 205 -11.86 5.96 8.72
C GLU A 205 -11.37 7.01 9.71
N LEU A 206 -11.90 7.01 10.95
CA LEU A 206 -11.41 7.88 12.01
C LEU A 206 -9.93 7.62 12.35
N ALA A 207 -9.50 6.37 12.35
CA ALA A 207 -8.11 5.99 12.57
C ALA A 207 -7.20 6.45 11.40
N ALA A 208 -7.72 6.52 10.18
CA ALA A 208 -7.00 7.05 9.03
C ALA A 208 -6.80 8.57 9.17
N ASP A 209 -7.86 9.30 9.53
CA ASP A 209 -7.83 10.76 9.74
C ASP A 209 -6.88 11.18 10.88
N THR A 210 -6.61 10.27 11.83
CA THR A 210 -5.78 10.52 13.02
C THR A 210 -4.40 9.85 12.97
N TRP A 211 -3.93 9.47 11.78
CA TRP A 211 -2.58 8.91 11.55
C TRP A 211 -2.28 7.56 12.24
N ILE A 212 -3.31 6.79 12.61
CA ILE A 212 -3.15 5.45 13.19
C ILE A 212 -2.91 4.40 12.10
N VAL A 213 -3.38 4.63 10.87
CA VAL A 213 -3.33 3.66 9.76
C VAL A 213 -2.02 3.70 8.96
N THR A 214 -1.50 4.90 8.69
CA THR A 214 -0.40 5.12 7.75
C THR A 214 0.86 4.34 8.13
N GLY A 215 1.43 3.60 7.16
CA GLY A 215 2.67 2.85 7.32
C GLY A 215 2.59 1.61 8.22
N ARG A 216 1.39 1.14 8.56
CA ARG A 216 1.18 0.02 9.48
C ARG A 216 0.44 -1.13 8.82
N HIS A 217 0.61 -2.33 9.39
CA HIS A 217 -0.07 -3.51 8.89
C HIS A 217 -1.59 -3.41 9.14
N PRO A 218 -2.44 -3.71 8.13
CA PRO A 218 -3.89 -3.50 8.23
C PRO A 218 -4.60 -4.49 9.16
N THR A 219 -4.19 -5.75 9.21
CA THR A 219 -4.90 -6.78 10.01
C THR A 219 -5.03 -6.46 11.50
N PRO A 220 -3.97 -6.03 12.21
CA PRO A 220 -4.11 -5.59 13.60
C PRO A 220 -5.02 -4.37 13.81
N ILE A 221 -5.12 -3.48 12.81
CA ILE A 221 -6.01 -2.32 12.87
C ILE A 221 -7.46 -2.79 12.71
N MET A 222 -7.74 -3.66 11.73
CA MET A 222 -9.08 -4.23 11.54
C MET A 222 -9.55 -4.99 12.80
N MET A 223 -8.67 -5.78 13.42
CA MET A 223 -8.97 -6.47 14.67
C MET A 223 -9.30 -5.51 15.82
N ALA A 224 -8.53 -4.43 15.96
CA ALA A 224 -8.78 -3.41 16.97
C ALA A 224 -10.13 -2.70 16.72
N SER A 225 -10.42 -2.32 15.48
CA SER A 225 -11.68 -1.67 15.09
C SER A 225 -12.90 -2.56 15.32
N ILE A 226 -12.81 -3.85 15.00
CA ILE A 226 -13.90 -4.83 15.24
C ILE A 226 -14.14 -4.99 16.74
N TYR A 227 -13.08 -5.17 17.52
CA TYR A 227 -13.18 -5.31 18.97
C TYR A 227 -13.81 -4.07 19.62
N LEU A 228 -13.36 -2.87 19.26
CA LEU A 228 -13.92 -1.62 19.77
C LEU A 228 -15.37 -1.40 19.32
N SER A 229 -15.68 -1.77 18.07
CA SER A 229 -17.05 -1.71 17.54
C SER A 229 -17.99 -2.61 18.33
N TRP A 230 -17.59 -3.86 18.58
CA TRP A 230 -18.33 -4.81 19.40
C TRP A 230 -18.57 -4.32 20.84
N GLN A 231 -17.57 -3.68 21.46
CA GLN A 231 -17.72 -3.08 22.79
C GLN A 231 -18.69 -1.89 22.80
N SER A 232 -18.70 -1.09 21.74
CA SER A 232 -19.51 0.14 21.67
C SER A 232 -20.98 -0.07 21.30
N LEU A 233 -21.34 -1.15 20.59
CA LEU A 233 -22.72 -1.38 20.12
C LEU A 233 -23.69 -1.59 21.28
N LYS A 234 -23.31 -2.42 22.25
CA LYS A 234 -24.07 -2.64 23.49
C LYS A 234 -23.12 -2.59 24.69
N PRO A 235 -22.83 -1.38 25.23
CA PRO A 235 -21.82 -1.20 26.26
C PRO A 235 -22.30 -1.72 27.63
N ASN A 236 -22.25 -3.04 27.82
CA ASN A 236 -22.56 -3.71 29.08
C ASN A 236 -21.32 -3.77 30.00
N LYS A 237 -21.53 -3.79 31.33
CA LYS A 237 -20.44 -3.96 32.32
C LYS A 237 -19.57 -5.20 32.00
N HIS A 238 -20.18 -6.26 31.48
CA HIS A 238 -19.48 -7.49 31.08
C HIS A 238 -18.61 -7.31 29.82
N ARG A 239 -19.10 -6.60 28.79
CA ARG A 239 -18.35 -6.35 27.54
C ARG A 239 -17.16 -5.42 27.75
N LEU A 240 -17.32 -4.40 28.59
CA LEU A 240 -16.25 -3.44 28.88
C LEU A 240 -15.12 -4.07 29.71
N LYS A 241 -15.44 -5.03 30.60
CA LYS A 241 -14.45 -5.78 31.40
C LYS A 241 -13.75 -6.90 30.63
N LEU A 242 -14.32 -7.34 29.50
CA LEU A 242 -13.72 -8.39 28.68
C LEU A 242 -12.46 -7.85 28.01
N THR A 243 -11.36 -8.58 28.16
CA THR A 243 -10.08 -8.31 27.50
C THR A 243 -10.10 -8.80 26.05
N LEU A 244 -9.23 -8.25 25.19
CA LEU A 244 -9.05 -8.73 23.81
C LEU A 244 -8.82 -10.25 23.73
N ASP A 245 -8.08 -10.83 24.66
CA ASP A 245 -7.71 -12.26 24.63
C ASP A 245 -8.95 -13.16 24.75
N LYS A 246 -9.81 -12.85 25.71
CA LYS A 246 -11.09 -13.52 25.91
C LYS A 246 -12.03 -13.31 24.73
N PHE A 247 -12.02 -12.10 24.15
CA PHE A 247 -12.79 -11.81 22.94
C PHE A 247 -12.32 -12.65 21.74
N CYS A 248 -11.00 -12.74 21.50
CA CYS A 248 -10.43 -13.56 20.43
C CYS A 248 -10.74 -15.06 20.63
N GLN A 249 -10.67 -15.57 21.86
CA GLN A 249 -11.05 -16.94 22.19
C GLN A 249 -12.52 -17.22 21.90
N MET A 250 -13.41 -16.29 22.31
CA MET A 250 -14.84 -16.37 22.06
C MET A 250 -15.16 -16.34 20.55
N ALA A 251 -14.53 -15.43 19.81
CA ALA A 251 -14.72 -15.27 18.37
C ALA A 251 -14.01 -16.34 17.52
N LYS A 252 -13.18 -17.21 18.13
CA LYS A 252 -12.32 -18.21 17.50
C LYS A 252 -11.33 -17.65 16.48
N VAL A 253 -10.72 -16.49 16.80
CA VAL A 253 -9.72 -15.81 15.97
C VAL A 253 -8.38 -15.75 16.69
N ASN A 254 -7.28 -15.84 15.93
CA ASN A 254 -5.92 -15.76 16.48
C ASN A 254 -5.57 -14.33 16.91
N LYS A 255 -5.16 -14.15 18.16
CA LYS A 255 -4.74 -12.85 18.70
C LYS A 255 -3.49 -12.32 17.99
N LEU A 256 -3.55 -11.08 17.51
CA LEU A 256 -2.40 -10.37 16.98
C LEU A 256 -1.77 -9.46 18.05
N LYS A 257 -0.49 -9.69 18.39
CA LYS A 257 0.23 -8.88 19.39
C LYS A 257 0.16 -7.35 19.13
N PRO A 258 0.29 -6.85 17.88
CA PRO A 258 0.20 -5.42 17.62
C PRO A 258 -1.21 -4.82 17.85
N ALA A 259 -2.27 -5.64 17.86
CA ALA A 259 -3.64 -5.16 18.00
C ALA A 259 -3.88 -4.46 19.35
N MET A 260 -3.25 -4.94 20.43
CA MET A 260 -3.32 -4.29 21.74
C MET A 260 -2.83 -2.84 21.72
N LYS A 261 -1.74 -2.57 20.97
CA LYS A 261 -1.22 -1.21 20.82
C LYS A 261 -2.17 -0.34 19.98
N ARG A 262 -2.78 -0.91 18.93
CA ARG A 262 -3.77 -0.21 18.10
C ARG A 262 -5.03 0.16 18.90
N ILE A 263 -5.51 -0.74 19.76
CA ILE A 263 -6.64 -0.48 20.67
C ILE A 263 -6.33 0.69 21.61
N ALA A 264 -5.13 0.73 22.20
CA ALA A 264 -4.74 1.81 23.09
C ALA A 264 -4.68 3.17 22.37
N GLU A 265 -4.06 3.22 21.19
CA GLU A 265 -3.97 4.44 20.37
C GLU A 265 -5.37 4.92 19.93
N MET A 266 -6.23 4.01 19.47
CA MET A 266 -7.60 4.35 19.07
C MET A 266 -8.42 4.85 20.27
N LYS A 267 -8.29 4.21 21.45
CA LYS A 267 -8.94 4.69 22.68
C LYS A 267 -8.44 6.07 23.09
N GLU A 268 -7.15 6.36 22.95
CA GLU A 268 -6.58 7.69 23.24
C GLU A 268 -7.19 8.76 22.32
N VAL A 269 -7.27 8.49 21.02
CA VAL A 269 -7.92 9.38 20.06
C VAL A 269 -9.39 9.60 20.39
N LEU A 270 -10.13 8.52 20.69
CA LEU A 270 -11.52 8.62 21.09
C LEU A 270 -11.68 9.43 22.39
N CYS A 271 -10.75 9.33 23.34
CA CYS A 271 -10.78 10.13 24.56
C CYS A 271 -10.54 11.62 24.28
N LYS A 272 -9.60 11.95 23.38
CA LYS A 272 -9.35 13.33 22.94
C LYS A 272 -10.61 13.93 22.31
N LEU A 273 -11.29 13.18 21.44
CA LEU A 273 -12.53 13.62 20.79
C LEU A 273 -13.73 13.68 21.75
N GLY A 274 -13.83 12.72 22.69
CA GLY A 274 -14.92 12.68 23.66
C GLY A 274 -14.93 13.88 24.61
N ARG A 275 -13.76 14.44 24.94
CA ARG A 275 -13.65 15.67 25.76
C ARG A 275 -14.26 16.90 25.10
N GLU A 276 -14.36 16.91 23.77
CA GLU A 276 -14.92 18.02 23.01
C GLU A 276 -16.45 17.96 22.89
N ILE A 277 -17.10 16.89 23.40
CA ILE A 277 -18.54 16.73 23.32
C ILE A 277 -19.23 17.62 24.37
N PRO A 278 -20.05 18.61 23.96
CA PRO A 278 -20.62 19.59 24.89
C PRO A 278 -21.58 19.01 25.93
N TRP A 279 -22.29 17.93 25.60
CA TRP A 279 -23.29 17.31 26.47
C TRP A 279 -22.71 16.27 27.44
N VAL A 280 -21.45 15.88 27.26
CA VAL A 280 -20.76 14.93 28.16
C VAL A 280 -20.10 15.72 29.28
N ARG A 281 -20.71 15.70 30.47
CA ARG A 281 -20.19 16.42 31.66
C ARG A 281 -19.15 15.61 32.44
N GLU A 282 -19.15 14.30 32.30
CA GLU A 282 -18.19 13.42 32.98
C GLU A 282 -16.84 13.43 32.27
N ALA A 283 -15.74 13.34 33.03
CA ALA A 283 -14.42 13.20 32.46
C ALA A 283 -14.32 11.91 31.62
N VAL A 284 -14.00 12.05 30.33
CA VAL A 284 -13.88 10.92 29.41
C VAL A 284 -12.58 10.17 29.68
N THR A 285 -12.71 8.93 30.17
CA THR A 285 -11.61 8.00 30.42
C THR A 285 -11.62 6.85 29.39
N PRO A 286 -10.49 6.11 29.21
CA PRO A 286 -10.41 4.97 28.29
C PRO A 286 -11.40 3.83 28.55
N ASP A 287 -12.01 3.81 29.73
CA ASP A 287 -13.01 2.82 30.15
C ASP A 287 -14.45 3.29 29.87
N ASN A 288 -14.71 4.59 29.97
CA ASN A 288 -16.05 5.18 29.71
C ASN A 288 -16.27 5.54 28.23
N VAL A 289 -15.19 5.85 27.49
CA VAL A 289 -15.24 6.35 26.12
C VAL A 289 -16.05 5.47 25.17
N MET A 290 -16.09 4.15 25.43
CA MET A 290 -16.81 3.19 24.59
C MET A 290 -18.32 3.46 24.49
N ARG A 291 -18.91 4.12 25.49
CA ARG A 291 -20.33 4.50 25.50
C ARG A 291 -20.64 5.66 24.55
N GLN A 292 -19.63 6.50 24.28
CA GLN A 292 -19.76 7.73 23.49
C GLN A 292 -19.30 7.53 22.04
N VAL A 293 -18.82 6.34 21.67
CA VAL A 293 -18.28 6.07 20.33
C VAL A 293 -19.28 6.36 19.23
N GLU A 294 -20.57 6.09 19.46
CA GLU A 294 -21.61 6.39 18.48
C GLU A 294 -21.74 7.90 18.21
N ASP A 295 -21.81 8.70 19.27
CA ASP A 295 -21.84 10.16 19.19
C ASP A 295 -20.56 10.72 18.53
N ILE A 296 -19.40 10.18 18.90
CA ILE A 296 -18.10 10.57 18.34
C ILE A 296 -18.08 10.31 16.83
N LEU A 297 -18.54 9.13 16.40
CA LEU A 297 -18.53 8.75 14.99
C LEU A 297 -19.53 9.60 14.17
N ASN A 298 -20.72 9.87 14.71
CA ASN A 298 -21.74 10.70 14.07
C ASN A 298 -21.25 12.13 13.83
N HIS A 299 -20.46 12.69 14.75
CA HIS A 299 -19.96 14.07 14.68
C HIS A 299 -18.45 14.18 14.41
N ARG A 300 -17.83 13.13 13.85
CA ARG A 300 -16.36 12.99 13.76
C ARG A 300 -15.64 14.21 13.17
N PHE A 301 -16.14 14.77 12.07
CA PHE A 301 -15.49 15.89 11.38
C PHE A 301 -15.55 17.18 12.19
N ALA A 302 -16.67 17.43 12.86
CA ALA A 302 -16.84 18.59 13.72
C ALA A 302 -15.95 18.47 14.97
N LEU A 303 -15.90 17.29 15.59
CA LEU A 303 -15.08 17.02 16.76
C LEU A 303 -13.58 17.09 16.43
N LEU A 304 -13.14 16.56 15.29
CA LEU A 304 -11.74 16.65 14.86
C LEU A 304 -11.29 18.11 14.70
N ARG A 305 -12.09 18.93 14.00
CA ARG A 305 -11.79 20.36 13.83
C ARG A 305 -11.80 21.12 15.15
N ARG A 306 -12.77 20.83 16.02
CA ARG A 306 -12.87 21.45 17.33
C ARG A 306 -11.69 21.08 18.22
N ALA A 307 -11.34 19.80 18.29
CA ALA A 307 -10.21 19.31 19.08
C ALA A 307 -8.89 19.98 18.65
N LEU A 308 -8.66 20.12 17.34
CA LEU A 308 -7.48 20.83 16.81
C LEU A 308 -7.45 22.29 17.27
N ARG A 309 -8.58 23.00 17.18
CA ARG A 309 -8.68 24.40 17.61
C ARG A 309 -8.45 24.56 19.12
N THR A 310 -9.12 23.76 19.95
CA THR A 310 -8.95 23.79 21.41
C THR A 310 -7.49 23.55 21.78
N HIS A 311 -6.80 22.63 21.08
CA HIS A 311 -5.39 22.35 21.30
C HIS A 311 -4.48 23.53 20.91
N GLU A 312 -4.75 24.18 19.79
CA GLU A 312 -4.02 25.39 19.38
C GLU A 312 -4.19 26.54 20.39
N GLU A 313 -5.42 26.76 20.86
CA GLU A 313 -5.72 27.75 21.91
C GLU A 313 -4.98 27.43 23.22
N THR A 314 -4.94 26.16 23.64
CA THR A 314 -4.19 25.77 24.85
C THR A 314 -2.68 25.98 24.71
N LEU A 315 -2.11 25.73 23.53
CA LEU A 315 -0.69 25.96 23.29
C LEU A 315 -0.33 27.45 23.28
N GLN A 316 -1.21 28.30 22.76
CA GLN A 316 -1.03 29.75 22.80
C GLN A 316 -1.06 30.24 24.26
N ALA A 317 -2.03 29.79 25.06
CA ALA A 317 -2.11 30.12 26.48
C ALA A 317 -0.88 29.66 27.29
N GLU A 318 -0.35 28.45 27.01
CA GLU A 318 0.89 27.96 27.64
C GLU A 318 2.14 28.76 27.23
N SER A 319 2.18 29.23 25.98
CA SER A 319 3.26 30.07 25.48
C SER A 319 3.22 31.48 26.07
N GLU A 320 2.04 32.02 26.33
CA GLU A 320 1.84 33.32 26.98
C GLU A 320 2.15 33.24 28.48
N ALA A 321 1.71 32.16 29.16
CA ALA A 321 1.97 31.94 30.59
C ALA A 321 3.45 31.66 30.93
N SER A 322 4.26 31.24 29.95
CA SER A 322 5.71 31.07 30.13
C SER A 322 6.54 32.32 29.78
N GLY A 323 5.89 33.39 29.31
CA GLY A 323 6.54 34.65 28.91
C GLY A 323 6.46 35.81 29.91
N GLU A 324 5.81 35.64 31.07
CA GLU A 324 5.53 36.76 32.00
C GLU A 324 6.58 37.00 33.11
N ASP A 325 7.70 36.27 33.15
CA ASP A 325 8.73 36.49 34.18
C ASP A 325 9.93 37.28 33.64
N SER A 326 9.69 38.43 32.98
CA SER A 326 10.67 39.53 32.88
C SER A 326 10.03 40.86 32.48
N LEU A 327 9.60 41.67 33.44
CA LEU A 327 9.70 43.14 33.38
C LEU A 327 10.01 43.67 34.80
N PRO A 328 10.76 44.79 34.89
CA PRO A 328 10.04 46.04 35.13
C PRO A 328 10.45 47.22 34.22
N GLU A 329 9.41 48.00 33.91
CA GLU A 329 9.28 49.41 33.53
C GLU A 329 10.53 50.30 33.31
N GLU A 330 10.50 51.13 32.25
CA GLU A 330 10.27 52.57 32.43
C GLU A 330 9.85 53.29 31.12
N ALA A 331 9.22 54.45 31.31
CA ALA A 331 8.25 55.10 30.44
C ALA A 331 8.81 56.13 29.45
N ALA A 332 8.02 56.44 28.41
CA ALA A 332 7.83 57.83 27.97
C ALA A 332 6.52 57.99 27.17
N SER A 333 5.64 58.81 27.72
CA SER A 333 4.38 59.32 27.15
C SER A 333 4.63 60.36 26.04
N SER A 334 3.74 60.43 25.05
CA SER A 334 3.34 61.68 24.38
C SER A 334 1.99 61.50 23.66
N GLN A 335 0.94 62.12 24.20
CA GLN A 335 -0.34 62.38 23.52
C GLN A 335 -0.17 63.54 22.52
N VAL A 336 -0.92 63.54 21.40
CA VAL A 336 -1.81 64.65 20.94
C VAL A 336 -2.74 64.13 19.83
N SER A 337 -3.99 64.59 19.91
CA SER A 337 -5.22 64.30 19.14
C SER A 337 -5.31 64.93 17.73
N GLU A 338 -6.20 64.38 16.88
CA GLU A 338 -7.25 65.05 16.05
C GLU A 338 -7.78 64.04 14.98
N HIS A 339 -9.00 63.50 15.10
CA HIS A 339 -10.25 63.91 14.40
C HIS A 339 -10.18 63.97 12.85
N GLY A 340 -11.00 63.16 12.17
CA GLY A 340 -11.19 63.22 10.72
C GLY A 340 -12.05 62.09 10.14
N GLU A 341 -13.34 62.37 10.02
CA GLU A 341 -14.50 61.59 9.57
C GLU A 341 -14.49 60.86 8.20
N GLN A 342 -15.38 59.84 8.13
CA GLN A 342 -16.34 59.48 7.06
C GLN A 342 -15.97 58.53 5.89
N ASN A 343 -16.65 57.38 5.93
CA ASN A 343 -17.48 56.73 4.89
C ASN A 343 -16.98 56.64 3.44
N SER A 344 -16.95 55.42 2.87
CA SER A 344 -18.01 54.91 1.96
C SER A 344 -17.54 53.73 1.10
N ASN A 345 -18.36 52.67 1.10
CA ASN A 345 -18.72 51.82 -0.04
C ASN A 345 -17.67 50.89 -0.70
N ALA A 346 -17.86 49.59 -0.46
CA ALA A 346 -17.79 48.56 -1.50
C ALA A 346 -19.02 48.71 -2.44
N PRO A 347 -19.03 48.16 -3.69
CA PRO A 347 -19.24 46.71 -3.83
C PRO A 347 -18.61 46.03 -5.08
N THR A 348 -18.53 44.67 -5.02
CA THR A 348 -18.73 43.65 -6.11
C THR A 348 -17.88 43.73 -7.40
N ALA A 349 -17.51 42.66 -8.13
CA ALA A 349 -17.56 41.20 -8.11
C ALA A 349 -16.77 40.72 -9.36
N GLU A 350 -16.68 39.40 -9.59
CA GLU A 350 -16.22 38.68 -10.81
C GLU A 350 -14.69 38.53 -10.97
N GLU A 351 -14.09 37.34 -10.75
CA GLU A 351 -14.12 36.03 -11.47
C GLU A 351 -13.15 35.90 -12.66
N CYS A 352 -12.40 34.78 -12.63
CA CYS A 352 -11.74 34.04 -13.72
C CYS A 352 -10.59 34.74 -14.50
N GLU A 353 -9.55 34.11 -15.03
CA GLU A 353 -9.01 32.74 -15.11
C GLU A 353 -7.58 32.84 -15.72
N LEU A 354 -6.72 31.87 -15.38
CA LEU A 354 -5.68 31.22 -16.22
C LEU A 354 -4.81 32.05 -17.22
N ASN A 355 -3.47 31.98 -17.06
CA ASN A 355 -2.62 31.14 -17.94
C ASN A 355 -1.12 31.20 -17.62
N ALA A 356 -0.48 30.09 -17.96
CA ALA A 356 0.89 29.70 -17.69
C ALA A 356 1.90 30.14 -18.78
N GLU A 357 3.19 30.02 -18.42
CA GLU A 357 4.36 29.80 -19.31
C GLU A 357 4.74 30.95 -20.26
N SER A 358 6.00 31.27 -20.56
CA SER A 358 7.32 30.73 -20.22
C SER A 358 8.36 31.68 -20.87
N ALA A 359 9.56 31.82 -20.29
CA ALA A 359 10.75 32.24 -21.03
C ALA A 359 12.04 31.83 -20.30
N GLN A 360 12.61 30.72 -20.78
CA GLN A 360 14.01 30.30 -20.68
C GLN A 360 14.91 31.34 -21.40
N ARG A 361 16.18 31.63 -21.11
CA ARG A 361 17.44 30.86 -20.85
C ARG A 361 18.61 31.92 -20.98
N PRO A 362 19.95 31.64 -20.98
CA PRO A 362 20.72 30.42 -20.68
C PRO A 362 22.09 30.60 -19.91
N ARG A 363 22.65 29.45 -19.44
CA ARG A 363 24.08 28.95 -19.47
C ARG A 363 25.21 29.75 -18.76
N ASP A 364 26.26 29.19 -18.15
CA ASP A 364 27.08 27.96 -18.32
C ASP A 364 27.95 27.67 -17.05
N GLY A 365 28.56 26.47 -16.96
CA GLY A 365 29.74 26.11 -16.12
C GLY A 365 29.40 25.52 -14.74
N ASP A 366 29.47 24.21 -14.50
CA ASP A 366 30.66 23.35 -14.22
C ASP A 366 31.45 23.73 -12.95
N ASP A 367 31.97 22.70 -12.31
CA ASP A 367 32.88 22.66 -11.15
C ASP A 367 32.32 22.54 -9.72
N ASN A 368 32.64 21.38 -9.14
CA ASN A 368 32.78 21.08 -7.71
C ASN A 368 33.50 22.21 -6.94
N PRO A 369 33.26 22.34 -5.62
CA PRO A 369 34.43 22.13 -4.75
C PRO A 369 34.13 21.47 -3.41
N HIS A 370 34.95 20.49 -3.07
CA HIS A 370 35.43 20.29 -1.70
C HIS A 370 36.34 21.46 -1.32
N THR A 371 36.15 22.08 -0.16
CA THR A 371 37.25 22.67 0.64
C THR A 371 36.85 22.69 2.12
N GLU A 372 37.79 22.19 2.91
CA GLU A 372 37.87 22.02 4.36
C GLU A 372 37.74 23.32 5.20
N PRO A 373 37.61 23.21 6.55
CA PRO A 373 37.27 24.28 7.46
C PRO A 373 38.48 24.88 8.19
N GLU A 374 38.46 26.20 8.39
CA GLU A 374 39.21 26.90 9.45
C GLU A 374 38.14 27.64 10.29
N GLY A 375 38.06 27.61 11.62
CA GLY A 375 39.06 27.38 12.65
C GLY A 375 39.08 28.60 13.57
N ASN A 376 38.12 28.74 14.52
CA ASN A 376 38.40 29.31 15.86
C ASN A 376 37.19 29.31 16.81
N THR A 377 37.32 28.50 17.86
CA THR A 377 37.28 28.87 19.28
C THR A 377 36.05 29.57 19.87
N GLY A 378 35.37 28.84 20.77
CA GLY A 378 34.85 29.40 22.02
C GLY A 378 33.38 29.11 22.30
N GLY A 379 33.12 28.41 23.41
CA GLY A 379 31.81 28.40 24.07
C GLY A 379 31.09 27.07 23.96
N GLY A 380 31.23 26.25 25.00
CA GLY A 380 30.38 25.08 25.19
C GLY A 380 28.94 25.51 25.47
N GLU A 381 28.05 25.22 24.55
CA GLU A 381 26.62 25.15 24.82
C GLU A 381 26.16 23.74 24.51
N SER A 382 25.72 23.04 25.56
CA SER A 382 24.91 21.83 25.41
C SER A 382 23.71 22.18 24.54
N GLN A 383 23.75 21.82 23.26
CA GLN A 383 22.59 21.93 22.40
C GLN A 383 21.48 21.04 22.98
N ALA A 384 20.50 21.67 23.62
CA ALA A 384 19.26 21.03 23.98
C ALA A 384 18.67 20.43 22.68
N PRO A 385 18.27 19.14 22.67
CA PRO A 385 17.75 18.52 21.47
C PRO A 385 16.51 19.29 21.03
N ALA A 386 16.48 19.68 19.74
CA ALA A 386 15.39 20.43 19.14
C ALA A 386 14.02 19.89 19.60
N PRO A 387 13.07 20.76 19.97
CA PRO A 387 11.80 20.33 20.54
C PRO A 387 11.04 19.47 19.53
N ASN A 388 10.68 18.25 19.95
CA ASN A 388 9.96 17.29 19.10
C ASN A 388 8.62 17.87 18.63
N TRP A 389 8.49 18.16 17.33
CA TRP A 389 7.28 18.73 16.72
C TRP A 389 6.04 17.83 16.93
N GLY A 390 6.21 16.51 17.02
CA GLY A 390 5.10 15.58 17.27
C GLY A 390 4.45 15.75 18.64
N LYS A 391 5.11 16.43 19.59
CA LYS A 391 4.50 16.79 20.88
C LYS A 391 3.69 18.09 20.81
N ARG A 392 3.86 18.89 19.76
CA ARG A 392 3.12 20.14 19.54
C ARG A 392 1.80 19.90 18.80
N VAL A 393 1.68 18.82 18.02
CA VAL A 393 0.47 18.54 17.24
C VAL A 393 -0.42 17.53 17.97
N LEU A 394 -1.72 17.82 18.12
CA LEU A 394 -2.68 16.96 18.84
C LEU A 394 -2.75 15.53 18.27
N PHE A 395 -2.85 15.44 16.95
CA PHE A 395 -2.86 14.20 16.18
C PHE A 395 -1.60 14.13 15.33
N ALA A 396 -0.59 13.44 15.83
CA ALA A 396 0.63 13.13 15.10
C ALA A 396 0.81 11.61 15.00
N PRO A 397 1.50 11.11 13.95
CA PRO A 397 1.84 9.70 13.89
C PRO A 397 2.53 9.24 15.17
N PRO A 398 2.14 8.12 15.81
CA PRO A 398 2.67 7.76 17.13
C PRO A 398 4.20 7.56 17.17
N CYS A 399 4.84 7.29 16.02
CA CYS A 399 6.29 7.21 15.90
C CYS A 399 7.00 8.57 16.04
N VAL A 400 6.30 9.67 15.77
CA VAL A 400 6.82 11.04 15.95
C VAL A 400 6.60 11.49 17.39
N VAL A 401 5.44 11.19 17.98
CA VAL A 401 5.13 11.51 19.38
C VAL A 401 6.11 10.81 20.33
N HIS A 402 6.42 9.54 20.05
CA HIS A 402 7.30 8.69 20.84
C HIS A 402 8.53 8.27 20.03
N PRO A 403 9.48 9.20 19.77
CA PRO A 403 10.64 8.89 18.95
C PRO A 403 11.49 7.84 19.66
N LYS A 404 11.96 6.84 18.91
CA LYS A 404 12.97 5.92 19.44
C LYS A 404 14.21 6.73 19.83
N ARG A 405 14.76 6.46 21.02
CA ARG A 405 16.05 7.04 21.40
C ARG A 405 17.08 6.63 20.35
N ARG A 406 17.56 7.60 19.56
CA ARG A 406 18.65 7.36 18.63
C ARG A 406 19.88 7.01 19.46
N ARG A 407 20.57 5.95 19.07
CA ARG A 407 21.92 5.72 19.58
C ARG A 407 22.73 6.94 19.15
N VAL A 408 23.39 7.60 20.09
CA VAL A 408 24.35 8.66 19.75
C VAL A 408 25.36 7.99 18.82
N GLU A 409 25.38 8.42 17.55
CA GLU A 409 26.43 8.01 16.62
C GLU A 409 27.75 8.35 17.28
N ARG A 410 28.65 7.37 17.37
CA ARG A 410 30.00 7.67 17.84
C ARG A 410 30.53 8.76 16.91
N PRO A 411 31.09 9.86 17.44
CA PRO A 411 31.70 10.87 16.59
C PRO A 411 32.63 10.16 15.61
N GLU A 412 32.46 10.45 14.32
CA GLU A 412 33.37 9.93 13.29
C GLU A 412 34.79 10.30 13.73
N CYS A 413 35.64 9.29 13.90
CA CYS A 413 37.06 9.49 14.16
C CYS A 413 37.63 10.15 12.91
N LYS A 414 37.69 11.48 12.89
CA LYS A 414 38.15 12.28 11.74
C LYS A 414 39.65 12.08 11.46
N ASP A 415 40.39 11.57 12.44
CA ASP A 415 41.85 11.50 12.42
C ASP A 415 42.39 10.12 12.03
N VAL A 416 41.60 9.27 11.37
CA VAL A 416 42.02 7.95 10.88
C VAL A 416 42.17 7.99 9.35
N THR A 417 43.41 8.07 8.91
CA THR A 417 43.90 8.13 7.53
C THR A 417 44.20 6.75 6.93
N GLY A 418 44.45 5.73 7.76
CA GLY A 418 44.78 4.36 7.33
C GLY A 418 46.27 4.11 7.09
N ASP A 419 47.08 5.17 7.15
CA ASP A 419 48.55 5.11 7.04
C ASP A 419 49.23 5.23 8.42
N GLU A 420 48.47 5.09 9.51
CA GLU A 420 49.02 5.13 10.86
C GLU A 420 49.98 3.97 11.11
N GLU A 421 51.09 4.26 11.81
CA GLU A 421 52.02 3.22 12.24
C GLU A 421 51.36 2.32 13.28
N ILE A 422 51.17 1.05 12.94
CA ILE A 422 50.62 0.04 13.85
C ILE A 422 51.78 -0.53 14.67
N SER A 423 51.82 -0.21 15.96
CA SER A 423 52.86 -0.73 16.86
C SER A 423 52.80 -2.26 16.98
N ASP A 424 53.96 -2.91 17.15
CA ASP A 424 54.04 -4.35 17.41
C ASP A 424 53.22 -4.77 18.65
N SER A 425 53.11 -3.90 19.67
CA SER A 425 52.27 -4.14 20.85
C SER A 425 50.77 -4.22 20.54
N GLU A 426 50.29 -3.45 19.56
CA GLU A 426 48.89 -3.53 19.10
C GLU A 426 48.66 -4.85 18.37
N ILE A 427 49.60 -5.25 17.50
CA ILE A 427 49.54 -6.52 16.76
C ILE A 427 49.58 -7.71 17.73
N ASP A 428 50.48 -7.69 18.71
CA ASP A 428 50.63 -8.72 19.71
C ASP A 428 49.38 -8.90 20.58
N SER A 429 48.56 -7.86 20.76
CA SER A 429 47.29 -7.96 21.48
C SER A 429 46.28 -8.90 20.81
N TYR A 430 46.41 -9.10 19.50
CA TYR A 430 45.58 -10.02 18.72
C TYR A 430 46.16 -11.43 18.63
N ILE A 431 47.44 -11.60 19.00
CA ILE A 431 48.13 -12.89 18.94
C ILE A 431 47.99 -13.58 20.29
N ARG A 432 47.40 -14.78 20.28
CA ARG A 432 47.31 -15.59 21.50
C ARG A 432 48.69 -15.86 22.06
N THR A 433 48.82 -15.71 23.36
CA THR A 433 50.04 -16.07 24.06
C THR A 433 50.31 -17.57 23.91
N PRO A 434 51.59 -18.01 24.02
CA PRO A 434 51.93 -19.43 23.95
C PRO A 434 51.20 -20.30 24.98
N ARG A 435 50.80 -19.70 26.11
CA ARG A 435 50.01 -20.37 27.14
C ARG A 435 48.56 -20.57 26.69
N GLU A 436 47.90 -19.52 26.21
CA GLU A 436 46.52 -19.60 25.68
C GLU A 436 46.42 -20.57 24.50
N ALA A 437 47.43 -20.60 23.63
CA ALA A 437 47.48 -21.55 22.52
C ALA A 437 47.53 -23.02 22.99
N ARG A 438 48.31 -23.32 24.03
CA ARG A 438 48.36 -24.68 24.63
C ARG A 438 47.06 -25.05 25.31
N GLU A 439 46.48 -24.14 26.09
CA GLU A 439 45.20 -24.35 26.77
C GLU A 439 44.06 -24.56 25.76
N PHE A 440 44.05 -23.80 24.67
CA PHE A 440 43.09 -23.99 23.57
C PHE A 440 43.27 -25.35 22.88
N ALA A 441 44.51 -25.77 22.59
CA ALA A 441 44.78 -27.06 21.96
C ALA A 441 44.39 -28.25 22.85
N LEU A 442 44.61 -28.15 24.17
CA LEU A 442 44.18 -29.15 25.14
C LEU A 442 42.65 -29.23 25.19
N THR A 443 41.98 -28.09 25.22
CA THR A 443 40.51 -28.01 25.24
C THR A 443 39.90 -28.60 23.96
N GLN A 444 40.47 -28.32 22.79
CA GLN A 444 40.03 -28.93 21.53
C GLN A 444 40.19 -30.46 21.51
N LYS A 445 41.29 -30.98 22.07
CA LYS A 445 41.50 -32.44 22.17
C LYS A 445 40.44 -33.09 23.06
N LEU A 446 40.21 -32.53 24.25
CA LEU A 446 39.20 -33.02 25.19
C LEU A 446 37.80 -33.01 24.58
N LEU A 447 37.43 -31.94 23.86
CA LEU A 447 36.15 -31.85 23.15
C LEU A 447 36.03 -32.94 22.06
N SER A 448 37.08 -33.13 21.25
CA SER A 448 37.09 -34.14 20.19
C SER A 448 37.06 -35.59 20.69
N GLU A 449 37.52 -35.81 21.92
CA GLU A 449 37.45 -37.12 22.60
C GLU A 449 36.07 -37.33 23.22
N SER A 450 35.44 -36.28 23.76
CA SER A 450 34.08 -36.35 24.31
C SER A 450 32.98 -36.54 23.25
N GLU A 451 33.19 -36.11 22.00
CA GLU A 451 32.26 -36.35 20.88
C GLU A 451 32.36 -37.77 20.29
N LYS A 452 33.39 -38.54 20.67
CA LYS A 452 33.61 -39.92 20.19
C LYS A 452 33.07 -41.00 21.14
N THR A 453 32.67 -40.61 22.35
CA THR A 453 31.91 -41.43 23.31
C THR A 453 30.44 -41.10 23.24
#